data_AF-A0A962YTZ6-F1
#
_entry.id   AF-A0A962YTZ6-F1
#
_cell.length_a   1.000
_cell.length_b   1.000
_cell.length_c   1.000
_cell.angle_alpha   90.00
_cell.angle_beta   90.00
_cell.angle_gamma   90.00
#
_symmetry.space_group_name_H-M   'P 1'
#
loop_
_entity.id
_entity.type
_entity.pdbx_description
1 polymer ?
#
loop_
_entity_poly.entity_id
_entity_poly.type
_entity_poly.pdbx_seq_one_letter_code
_entity_poly.pdbx_strand_id
1 'polypeptide(L)'
;MKLLLNATLIAALGLCAGACTVVTDPSSGSSAASSGGSSGSATTPQQTTEFARANLERLRNDMAAGQGEYLGSLAALLGVGADQQPAFFAFTKDKFNVLFPNERTTATEMLAVLEREMRTDPRFDPRLALN
;
A
#
# COMPACT_ATOMS: atom_id res chain seq x y z
N MET A 1 -15.68 41.12 -34.55
CA MET A 1 -16.92 40.50 -34.06
C MET A 1 -16.93 39.03 -34.46
N LYS A 2 -17.15 38.12 -33.50
CA LYS A 2 -17.43 36.67 -33.64
C LYS A 2 -16.14 35.87 -33.97
N LEU A 3 -15.75 34.84 -33.22
CA LEU A 3 -16.51 33.62 -32.94
C LEU A 3 -16.17 33.07 -31.54
N LEU A 4 -17.20 32.95 -30.70
CA LEU A 4 -17.24 32.10 -29.51
C LEU A 4 -17.85 30.76 -29.94
N LEU A 5 -17.22 29.62 -29.63
CA LEU A 5 -17.93 28.34 -29.54
C LEU A 5 -17.05 27.30 -28.82
N ASN A 6 -17.19 27.21 -27.50
CA ASN A 6 -16.58 26.14 -26.69
C ASN A 6 -17.73 25.26 -26.22
N ALA A 7 -17.74 24.01 -26.68
CA ALA A 7 -18.82 23.06 -26.54
C ALA A 7 -18.97 22.54 -25.10
N THR A 8 -20.18 22.63 -24.56
CA THR A 8 -20.64 21.92 -23.36
C THR A 8 -21.15 20.55 -23.73
N LEU A 9 -20.54 19.47 -23.22
CA LEU A 9 -21.13 18.12 -23.26
C LEU A 9 -21.50 17.71 -21.83
N ILE A 10 -22.79 17.58 -21.61
CA ILE A 10 -23.44 17.08 -20.40
C ILE A 10 -23.44 15.55 -20.48
N ALA A 11 -22.84 14.88 -19.50
CA ALA A 11 -23.01 13.44 -19.30
C ALA A 11 -23.81 13.22 -18.01
N ALA A 12 -25.11 13.00 -18.17
CA ALA A 12 -26.00 12.49 -17.15
C ALA A 12 -25.92 10.95 -17.14
N LEU A 13 -25.80 10.32 -15.97
CA LEU A 13 -26.08 8.89 -15.68
C LEU A 13 -25.86 8.74 -14.16
N GLY A 14 -26.69 8.13 -13.32
CA GLY A 14 -27.96 7.44 -13.44
C GLY A 14 -28.39 7.10 -12.00
N LEU A 15 -29.68 7.23 -11.74
CA LEU A 15 -30.36 6.95 -10.46
C LEU A 15 -30.43 5.44 -10.22
N CYS A 16 -30.08 4.97 -9.02
CA CYS A 16 -30.58 3.70 -8.51
C CYS A 16 -31.01 3.86 -7.05
N ALA A 17 -32.32 3.78 -6.83
CA ALA A 17 -32.93 3.70 -5.50
C ALA A 17 -32.80 2.26 -4.97
N GLY A 18 -32.41 2.12 -3.71
CA GLY A 18 -32.40 0.85 -3.00
C GLY A 18 -32.78 1.05 -1.55
N ALA A 19 -34.08 1.02 -1.25
CA ALA A 19 -34.57 0.81 0.11
C ALA A 19 -34.59 -0.71 0.38
N CYS A 20 -33.89 -1.15 1.42
CA CYS A 20 -34.16 -2.42 2.06
C CYS A 20 -34.06 -2.24 3.58
N THR A 21 -35.17 -2.54 4.23
CA THR A 21 -35.38 -2.61 5.66
C THR A 21 -34.76 -3.90 6.21
N VAL A 22 -33.84 -3.81 7.16
CA VAL A 22 -33.58 -4.89 8.13
C VAL A 22 -33.44 -4.27 9.51
N VAL A 23 -34.39 -4.63 10.36
CA VAL A 23 -34.42 -4.44 11.81
C VAL A 23 -33.89 -5.73 12.46
N THR A 24 -33.27 -5.57 13.64
CA THR A 24 -32.91 -6.64 14.60
C THR A 24 -31.63 -7.41 14.25
N ASP A 25 -30.65 -7.64 15.13
CA ASP A 25 -30.42 -7.34 16.54
C ASP A 25 -28.89 -7.42 16.82
N PRO A 26 -28.40 -6.97 17.99
CA PRO A 26 -26.98 -6.84 18.28
C PRO A 26 -26.45 -8.03 19.07
N SER A 27 -25.49 -8.78 18.52
CA SER A 27 -24.29 -9.20 19.25
C SER A 27 -23.44 -10.13 18.38
N SER A 28 -22.14 -9.88 18.45
CA SER A 28 -21.05 -10.80 18.15
C SER A 28 -20.75 -11.07 16.68
N GLY A 29 -19.70 -10.38 16.22
CA GLY A 29 -18.88 -10.80 15.10
C GLY A 29 -19.16 -10.02 13.82
N SER A 30 -18.62 -8.81 13.73
CA SER A 30 -18.57 -8.06 12.47
C SER A 30 -17.54 -6.93 12.56
N SER A 31 -16.80 -6.56 11.52
CA SER A 31 -16.67 -7.02 10.14
C SER A 31 -15.70 -6.04 9.46
N ALA A 32 -15.09 -6.41 8.33
CA ALA A 32 -15.25 -5.66 7.08
C ALA A 32 -14.28 -6.14 5.99
N ALA A 33 -14.71 -7.17 5.25
CA ALA A 33 -14.65 -7.04 3.81
C ALA A 33 -15.71 -5.98 3.44
N SER A 34 -15.27 -4.79 3.02
CA SER A 34 -16.15 -3.84 2.34
C SER A 34 -15.33 -3.04 1.35
N SER A 35 -15.53 -3.35 0.07
CA SER A 35 -15.20 -2.50 -1.05
C SER A 35 -16.12 -1.28 -1.04
N GLY A 36 -15.57 -0.09 -0.78
CA GLY A 36 -16.27 1.18 -0.86
C GLY A 36 -15.26 2.32 -0.97
N GLY A 37 -15.19 2.98 -2.14
CA GLY A 37 -14.19 4.00 -2.43
C GLY A 37 -14.47 5.35 -1.78
N SER A 38 -13.44 5.94 -1.18
CA SER A 38 -12.93 7.31 -1.43
C SER A 38 -12.00 7.74 -0.29
N SER A 39 -10.78 8.16 -0.68
CA SER A 39 -9.85 9.00 0.08
C SER A 39 -9.29 8.44 1.39
N GLY A 40 -8.04 7.97 1.33
CA GLY A 40 -7.21 7.74 2.50
C GLY A 40 -7.36 6.36 3.14
N SER A 41 -7.26 5.29 2.34
CA SER A 41 -7.14 3.93 2.88
C SER A 41 -5.83 3.84 3.67
N ALA A 42 -5.89 4.12 4.98
CA ALA A 42 -4.84 3.78 5.91
C ALA A 42 -4.67 2.25 5.83
N THR A 43 -3.68 1.82 5.05
CA THR A 43 -3.43 0.39 4.90
C THR A 43 -3.04 -0.18 6.25
N THR A 44 -3.61 -1.32 6.58
CA THR A 44 -3.35 -1.96 7.87
C THR A 44 -2.07 -2.79 7.76
N PRO A 45 -1.35 -3.02 8.86
CA PRO A 45 -0.20 -3.93 8.89
C PRO A 45 -0.59 -5.35 8.42
N GLN A 46 -1.84 -5.75 8.65
CA GLN A 46 -2.40 -7.00 8.14
C GLN A 46 -2.44 -7.03 6.60
N GLN A 47 -2.91 -5.96 5.97
CA GLN A 47 -2.99 -5.85 4.51
C GLN A 47 -1.59 -5.84 3.86
N THR A 48 -0.63 -5.17 4.50
CA THR A 48 0.78 -5.19 4.08
C THR A 48 1.37 -6.60 4.17
N THR A 49 1.07 -7.32 5.24
CA THR A 49 1.51 -8.70 5.44
C THR A 49 0.93 -9.63 4.37
N GLU A 50 -0.38 -9.58 4.13
CA GLU A 50 -1.03 -10.41 3.12
C GLU A 50 -0.50 -10.12 1.71
N PHE A 51 -0.27 -8.84 1.38
CA PHE A 51 0.35 -8.45 0.12
C PHE A 51 1.76 -9.04 -0.02
N ALA A 52 2.60 -8.93 1.02
CA ALA A 52 3.95 -9.47 1.00
C ALA A 52 3.96 -11.00 0.89
N ARG A 53 3.03 -11.68 1.55
CA ARG A 53 2.87 -13.14 1.48
C ARG A 53 2.48 -13.60 0.09
N ALA A 54 1.50 -12.95 -0.54
CA ALA A 54 1.04 -13.30 -1.87
C ALA A 54 2.08 -13.02 -2.97
N ASN A 55 2.98 -12.07 -2.75
CA ASN A 55 3.92 -11.58 -3.76
C ASN A 55 5.39 -11.79 -3.37
N LEU A 56 5.70 -12.67 -2.42
CA LEU A 56 7.04 -12.81 -1.83
C LEU A 56 8.14 -13.05 -2.87
N GLU A 57 7.92 -13.96 -3.82
CA GLU A 57 8.89 -14.27 -4.87
C GLU A 57 9.13 -13.07 -5.82
N ARG A 58 8.06 -12.35 -6.15
CA ARG A 58 8.14 -11.12 -6.96
C ARG A 58 8.87 -10.02 -6.21
N LEU A 59 8.52 -9.80 -4.95
CA LEU A 59 9.19 -8.85 -4.06
C LEU A 59 10.67 -9.18 -3.92
N ARG A 60 11.03 -10.45 -3.78
CA ARG A 60 12.42 -10.88 -3.74
C ARG A 60 13.18 -10.44 -5.00
N ASN A 61 12.62 -10.69 -6.17
CA ASN A 61 13.26 -10.30 -7.43
C ASN A 61 13.34 -8.77 -7.59
N ASP A 62 12.27 -8.06 -7.27
CA ASP A 62 12.23 -6.60 -7.35
C ASP A 62 13.22 -5.95 -6.36
N MET A 63 13.34 -6.49 -5.14
CA MET A 63 14.30 -6.03 -4.14
C MET A 63 15.75 -6.31 -4.56
N ALA A 64 16.02 -7.49 -5.12
CA ALA A 64 17.34 -7.81 -5.65
C ALA A 64 17.73 -6.88 -6.81
N ALA A 65 16.76 -6.53 -7.66
CA ALA A 65 16.95 -5.57 -8.74
C ALA A 65 17.10 -4.13 -8.22
N GLY A 66 16.44 -3.81 -7.11
CA GLY A 66 16.26 -2.46 -6.57
C GLY A 66 15.25 -1.65 -7.38
N GLN A 67 14.26 -2.32 -7.98
CA GLN A 67 13.20 -1.71 -8.76
C GLN A 67 12.08 -2.71 -8.97
N GLY A 68 10.85 -2.22 -9.13
CA GLY A 68 9.73 -3.04 -9.56
C GLY A 68 8.41 -2.59 -8.96
N GLU A 69 7.32 -3.02 -9.58
CA GLU A 69 5.97 -2.58 -9.25
C GLU A 69 5.50 -3.11 -7.90
N TYR A 70 5.89 -4.34 -7.54
CA TYR A 70 5.55 -4.92 -6.25
C TYR A 70 6.31 -4.24 -5.12
N LEU A 71 7.59 -3.92 -5.36
CA LEU A 71 8.39 -3.15 -4.43
C LEU A 71 7.84 -1.73 -4.22
N GLY A 72 7.41 -1.06 -5.31
CA GLY A 72 6.74 0.24 -5.24
C GLY A 72 5.42 0.18 -4.48
N SER A 73 4.62 -0.86 -4.71
CA SER A 73 3.37 -1.10 -3.99
C SER A 73 3.61 -1.34 -2.50
N LEU A 74 4.62 -2.16 -2.14
CA LEU A 74 5.02 -2.37 -0.75
C LEU A 74 5.46 -1.06 -0.10
N ALA A 75 6.26 -0.24 -0.79
CA ALA A 75 6.69 1.06 -0.28
C ALA A 75 5.49 1.97 0.03
N ALA A 76 4.52 2.03 -0.88
CA ALA A 76 3.29 2.80 -0.67
C ALA A 76 2.46 2.25 0.52
N LEU A 77 2.42 0.93 0.68
CA LEU A 77 1.76 0.30 1.83
C LEU A 77 2.48 0.62 3.16
N LEU A 78 3.80 0.77 3.14
CA LEU A 78 4.59 1.20 4.29
C LEU A 78 4.55 2.72 4.54
N GLY A 79 3.78 3.47 3.73
CA GLY A 79 3.68 4.93 3.84
C GLY A 79 4.89 5.68 3.29
N VAL A 80 5.79 5.01 2.54
CA VAL A 80 6.92 5.65 1.87
C VAL A 80 6.40 6.47 0.70
N GLY A 81 6.58 7.80 0.78
CA GLY A 81 6.17 8.72 -0.29
C GLY A 81 6.94 8.45 -1.60
N ALA A 82 6.34 8.81 -2.73
CA ALA A 82 6.93 8.59 -4.07
C ALA A 82 8.34 9.20 -4.23
N ASP A 83 8.60 10.33 -3.55
CA ASP A 83 9.91 10.98 -3.53
C ASP A 83 10.99 10.15 -2.81
N GLN A 84 10.59 9.37 -1.79
CA GLN A 84 11.47 8.51 -1.00
C GLN A 84 11.55 7.06 -1.52
N GLN A 85 10.68 6.67 -2.44
CA GLN A 85 10.71 5.35 -3.09
C GLN A 85 12.08 4.99 -3.71
N PRO A 86 12.79 5.87 -4.46
CA PRO A 86 14.11 5.51 -4.98
C PRO A 86 15.12 5.21 -3.87
N ALA A 87 15.07 5.96 -2.75
CA ALA A 87 15.92 5.70 -1.59
C ALA A 87 15.55 4.37 -0.89
N PHE A 88 14.26 4.06 -0.82
CA PHE A 88 13.75 2.79 -0.30
C PHE A 88 14.16 1.61 -1.18
N PHE A 89 14.11 1.74 -2.51
CA PHE A 89 14.52 0.66 -3.41
C PHE A 89 16.03 0.39 -3.35
N ALA A 90 16.84 1.43 -3.27
CA ALA A 90 18.28 1.28 -3.05
C ALA A 90 18.57 0.61 -1.70
N PHE A 91 17.80 0.97 -0.66
CA PHE A 91 17.93 0.39 0.68
C PHE A 91 17.58 -1.11 0.71
N THR A 92 16.45 -1.51 0.13
CA THR A 92 16.06 -2.93 0.11
C THR A 92 17.02 -3.78 -0.71
N LYS A 93 17.62 -3.20 -1.76
CA LYS A 93 18.69 -3.84 -2.52
C LYS A 93 19.98 -4.00 -1.73
N ASP A 94 20.44 -2.95 -1.05
CA ASP A 94 21.63 -3.00 -0.18
C ASP A 94 21.45 -4.04 0.93
N LYS A 95 20.26 -4.08 1.53
CA LYS A 95 19.90 -5.00 2.60
C LYS A 95 19.34 -6.33 2.10
N PHE A 96 19.43 -6.64 0.82
CA PHE A 96 18.80 -7.83 0.25
C PHE A 96 19.24 -9.12 0.96
N ASN A 97 20.54 -9.23 1.26
CA ASN A 97 21.10 -10.39 1.95
C ASN A 97 20.68 -10.50 3.43
N VAL A 98 20.25 -9.39 4.03
CA VAL A 98 19.71 -9.33 5.40
C VAL A 98 18.21 -9.64 5.39
N LEU A 99 17.49 -9.16 4.37
CA LEU A 99 16.06 -9.39 4.16
C LEU A 99 15.75 -10.82 3.70
N PHE A 100 16.64 -11.44 2.93
CA PHE A 100 16.53 -12.80 2.41
C PHE A 100 17.82 -13.59 2.70
N PRO A 101 18.13 -13.92 3.97
CA PRO A 101 19.32 -14.66 4.34
C PRO A 101 19.37 -16.07 3.74
N ASN A 102 18.21 -16.63 3.40
CA ASN A 102 18.09 -17.93 2.74
C ASN A 102 16.78 -17.99 1.92
N GLU A 103 16.63 -19.05 1.13
CA GLU A 103 15.44 -19.26 0.28
C GLU A 103 14.15 -19.55 1.05
N ARG A 104 14.24 -19.88 2.35
CA ARG A 104 13.07 -20.20 3.20
C ARG A 104 12.54 -19.00 3.97
N THR A 105 13.15 -17.83 3.80
CA THR A 105 12.67 -16.61 4.45
C THR A 105 11.22 -16.35 4.07
N THR A 106 10.38 -16.20 5.09
CA THR A 106 8.95 -15.92 4.90
C THR A 106 8.70 -14.43 4.76
N ALA A 107 7.56 -14.05 4.18
CA ALA A 107 7.18 -12.65 4.07
C ALA A 107 7.08 -11.95 5.43
N THR A 108 6.58 -12.63 6.47
CA THR A 108 6.50 -12.07 7.82
C THR A 108 7.87 -11.82 8.43
N GLU A 109 8.82 -12.74 8.25
CA GLU A 109 10.21 -12.53 8.71
C GLU A 109 10.89 -11.40 7.95
N MET A 110 10.76 -11.39 6.63
CA MET A 110 11.32 -10.34 5.79
C MET A 110 10.75 -8.97 6.14
N LEU A 111 9.43 -8.85 6.39
CA LEU A 111 8.81 -7.60 6.83
C LEU A 111 9.30 -7.16 8.21
N ALA A 112 9.40 -8.09 9.17
CA ALA A 112 9.90 -7.77 10.50
C ALA A 112 11.34 -7.26 10.48
N VAL A 113 12.20 -7.86 9.64
CA VAL A 113 13.57 -7.40 9.43
C VAL A 113 13.59 -6.06 8.71
N LEU A 114 12.77 -5.88 7.67
CA LEU A 114 12.65 -4.63 6.93
C LEU A 114 12.27 -3.45 7.84
N GLU A 115 11.20 -3.61 8.63
CA GLU A 115 10.74 -2.58 9.57
C GLU A 115 11.81 -2.25 10.61
N ARG A 116 12.55 -3.25 11.10
CA ARG A 116 13.67 -3.04 12.02
C ARG A 116 14.80 -2.24 11.39
N GLU A 117 15.20 -2.59 10.17
CA GLU A 117 16.26 -1.87 9.47
C GLU A 117 15.80 -0.44 9.14
N MET A 118 14.55 -0.24 8.71
CA MET A 118 13.98 1.08 8.45
C MET A 118 13.97 1.97 9.71
N ARG A 119 13.63 1.42 10.88
CA ARG A 119 13.67 2.15 12.15
C ARG A 119 15.07 2.50 12.62
N THR A 120 16.08 1.77 12.14
CA THR A 120 17.49 2.05 12.44
C THR A 120 18.04 3.12 11.51
N ASP A 121 17.41 3.32 10.34
CA ASP A 121 17.86 4.24 9.33
C ASP A 121 17.15 5.61 9.49
N PRO A 122 17.90 6.70 9.72
CA PRO A 122 17.31 8.01 10.01
C PRO A 122 16.49 8.57 8.85
N ARG A 123 16.67 8.07 7.61
CA ARG A 123 15.90 8.54 6.45
C ARG A 123 14.45 8.06 6.44
N PHE A 124 14.15 7.02 7.20
CA PHE A 124 12.81 6.43 7.35
C PHE A 124 12.27 6.56 8.78
N ASP A 125 12.96 7.31 9.65
CA ASP A 125 12.56 7.43 11.04
C ASP A 125 11.24 8.24 11.17
N PRO A 126 10.19 7.65 11.74
CA PRO A 126 8.88 8.30 11.85
C PRO A 126 8.86 9.42 12.90
N ARG A 127 9.89 9.58 13.75
CA ARG A 127 9.91 10.63 14.78
C ARG A 127 10.27 11.99 14.21
N LEU A 128 10.94 12.04 13.06
CA LEU A 128 11.21 13.28 12.33
C LEU A 128 9.95 13.87 11.68
N ALA A 129 8.89 13.08 11.46
CA ALA A 129 7.67 13.53 10.80
C ALA A 129 6.64 14.19 11.75
N LEU A 130 6.92 14.27 13.05
CA LEU A 130 5.97 14.72 14.08
C LEU A 130 6.37 16.00 14.83
N ASN A 131 7.32 16.78 14.32
CA ASN A 131 7.80 18.00 14.99
C ASN A 131 7.58 19.26 14.15
#